data_AF-A0A932KUF1-F1
#
_entry.id   AF-A0A932KUF1-F1
#
_cell.length_a   1.000
_cell.length_b   1.000
_cell.length_c   1.000
_cell.angle_alpha   90.00
_cell.angle_beta   90.00
_cell.angle_gamma   90.00
#
_symmetry.space_group_name_H-M   'P 1'
#
loop_
_entity.id
_entity.type
_entity.pdbx_description
1 polymer ?
#
loop_
_entity_poly.entity_id
_entity_poly.type
_entity_poly.pdbx_seq_one_letter_code
_entity_poly.pdbx_strand_id
1 'polypeptide(L)'
;MKKKKLKPLTNKAGEIRELTRKDIRGFKPAAEVLPPRLVAMLPKRRPGQRGPQRTPTKEQVTLRLDADVLSFFKSFGQGWQTRINDALKNIADRNG
;
A
#
# COMPACT_ATOMS: atom_id res chain seq x y z
N MET A 1 -23.91 -25.23 -23.89
CA MET A 1 -23.74 -23.93 -24.58
C MET A 1 -22.28 -23.48 -24.46
N LYS A 2 -21.56 -23.27 -25.57
CA LYS A 2 -20.14 -22.85 -25.53
C LYS A 2 -20.06 -21.38 -25.07
N LYS A 3 -19.46 -21.10 -23.90
CA LYS A 3 -19.24 -19.72 -23.42
C LYS A 3 -18.32 -19.00 -24.41
N LYS A 4 -18.75 -17.84 -24.94
CA LYS A 4 -17.96 -17.00 -25.83
C LYS A 4 -16.73 -16.50 -25.08
N LYS A 5 -15.52 -16.94 -25.48
CA LYS A 5 -14.27 -16.60 -24.79
C LYS A 5 -13.96 -15.11 -24.96
N LEU A 6 -13.61 -14.42 -23.86
CA LEU A 6 -13.13 -13.04 -23.91
C LEU A 6 -11.80 -12.97 -24.66
N LYS A 7 -11.54 -11.85 -25.35
CA LYS A 7 -10.26 -11.62 -26.03
C LYS A 7 -9.13 -11.64 -24.97
N PRO A 8 -8.00 -12.35 -25.20
CA PRO A 8 -6.87 -12.34 -24.29
C PRO A 8 -6.44 -10.92 -23.93
N LEU A 9 -5.96 -10.73 -22.69
CA LEU A 9 -5.41 -9.45 -22.24
C LEU A 9 -4.03 -9.19 -22.84
N THR A 10 -3.26 -10.24 -23.10
CA THR A 10 -1.88 -10.16 -23.57
C THR A 10 -1.75 -10.62 -25.03
N ASN A 11 -0.97 -9.92 -25.83
CA ASN A 11 -0.62 -10.31 -27.21
C ASN A 11 0.66 -11.19 -27.25
N LYS A 12 1.07 -11.64 -28.44
CA LYS A 12 2.29 -12.46 -28.61
C LYS A 12 3.59 -11.72 -28.23
N ALA A 13 3.59 -10.39 -28.28
CA ALA A 13 4.72 -9.56 -27.90
C ALA A 13 4.77 -9.27 -26.38
N GLY A 14 3.80 -9.77 -25.60
CA GLY A 14 3.73 -9.57 -24.16
C GLY A 14 3.04 -8.27 -23.74
N GLU A 15 2.54 -7.47 -24.68
CA GLU A 15 1.84 -6.23 -24.36
C GLU A 15 0.43 -6.52 -23.84
N ILE A 16 0.03 -5.78 -22.81
CA ILE A 16 -1.26 -5.93 -22.13
C ILE A 16 -2.20 -4.84 -22.64
N ARG A 17 -3.36 -5.21 -23.17
CA ARG A 17 -4.41 -4.26 -23.56
C ARG A 17 -5.14 -3.69 -22.35
N GLU A 18 -5.78 -2.55 -22.55
CA GLU A 18 -6.66 -1.93 -21.56
C GLU A 18 -7.78 -2.86 -21.07
N LEU A 19 -8.04 -2.78 -19.77
CA LEU A 19 -9.07 -3.55 -19.10
C LEU A 19 -10.44 -2.89 -19.34
N THR A 20 -11.37 -3.63 -19.96
CA THR A 20 -12.70 -3.09 -20.26
C THR A 20 -13.74 -3.47 -19.21
N ARG A 21 -14.87 -2.75 -19.19
CA ARG A 21 -16.04 -3.12 -18.35
C ARG A 21 -16.60 -4.52 -18.64
N LYS A 22 -16.38 -5.06 -19.84
CA LYS A 22 -16.77 -6.45 -20.17
C LYS A 22 -15.87 -7.46 -19.47
N ASP A 23 -14.57 -7.14 -19.34
CA ASP A 23 -13.60 -7.97 -18.64
C ASP A 23 -13.90 -8.01 -17.14
N ILE A 24 -14.14 -6.83 -16.53
CA ILE A 24 -14.46 -6.72 -15.09
C ILE A 24 -15.73 -7.51 -14.73
N ARG A 25 -16.77 -7.46 -15.56
CA ARG A 25 -18.01 -8.23 -15.34
C ARG A 25 -17.81 -9.75 -15.39
N GLY A 26 -16.73 -10.22 -15.99
CA GLY A 26 -16.39 -11.64 -16.05
C GLY A 26 -15.58 -12.13 -14.84
N PHE A 27 -15.16 -11.25 -13.94
CA PHE A 27 -14.37 -11.62 -12.77
C PHE A 27 -15.19 -12.44 -11.79
N LYS A 28 -14.53 -13.43 -11.17
CA LYS A 28 -15.13 -14.34 -10.22
C LYS A 28 -14.32 -14.37 -8.93
N PRO A 29 -14.94 -14.73 -7.80
CA PRO A 29 -14.21 -14.98 -6.57
C PRO A 29 -13.08 -15.99 -6.77
N ALA A 30 -11.93 -15.74 -6.15
CA ALA A 30 -10.76 -16.64 -6.22
C ALA A 30 -11.10 -18.08 -5.81
N ALA A 31 -12.02 -18.24 -4.85
CA ALA A 31 -12.52 -19.54 -4.40
C ALA A 31 -13.22 -20.37 -5.50
N GLU A 32 -13.78 -19.72 -6.54
CA GLU A 32 -14.47 -20.41 -7.63
C GLU A 32 -13.53 -20.81 -8.79
N VAL A 33 -12.35 -20.19 -8.88
CA VAL A 33 -11.47 -20.32 -10.07
C VAL A 33 -10.10 -20.91 -9.76
N LEU A 34 -9.63 -20.84 -8.51
CA LEU A 34 -8.34 -21.38 -8.11
C LEU A 34 -8.46 -22.82 -7.59
N PRO A 35 -7.42 -23.67 -7.78
CA PRO A 35 -7.31 -24.95 -7.11
C PRO A 35 -7.43 -24.86 -5.58
N PRO A 36 -8.04 -25.84 -4.88
CA PRO A 36 -8.26 -25.79 -3.44
C PRO A 36 -7.01 -25.51 -2.61
N ARG A 37 -5.86 -26.08 -3.01
CA ARG A 37 -4.57 -25.86 -2.35
C ARG A 37 -4.15 -24.38 -2.38
N LEU A 38 -4.39 -23.69 -3.49
CA LEU A 38 -4.05 -22.27 -3.62
C LEU A 38 -5.04 -21.40 -2.84
N VAL A 39 -6.33 -21.75 -2.85
CA VAL A 39 -7.34 -21.06 -2.03
C VAL A 39 -6.99 -21.13 -0.54
N ALA A 40 -6.51 -22.28 -0.06
CA ALA A 40 -6.09 -22.46 1.33
C ALA A 40 -4.89 -21.58 1.75
N MET A 41 -4.05 -21.18 0.80
CA MET A 41 -2.89 -20.31 1.03
C MET A 41 -3.24 -18.82 1.01
N LEU A 42 -4.43 -18.44 0.54
CA LEU A 42 -4.82 -17.04 0.48
C LEU A 42 -5.05 -16.47 1.89
N PRO A 43 -4.64 -15.22 2.14
CA PRO A 43 -4.92 -14.57 3.42
C PRO A 43 -6.44 -14.42 3.60
N LYS A 44 -6.97 -15.08 4.64
CA LYS A 44 -8.39 -14.98 5.04
C LYS A 44 -8.64 -13.64 5.73
N ARG A 45 -8.71 -12.57 4.94
CA ARG A 45 -9.01 -11.21 5.42
C ARG A 45 -10.38 -10.78 4.93
N ARG A 46 -11.13 -10.08 5.78
CA ARG A 46 -12.35 -9.41 5.34
C ARG A 46 -11.99 -8.23 4.42
N PRO A 47 -12.82 -7.89 3.42
CA PRO A 47 -12.63 -6.65 2.67
C PRO A 47 -12.44 -5.45 3.62
N GLY A 48 -11.38 -4.67 3.41
CA GLY A 48 -11.02 -3.53 4.27
C GLY A 48 -10.19 -3.87 5.52
N GLN A 49 -9.98 -5.16 5.84
CA GLN A 49 -9.13 -5.56 6.95
C GLN A 49 -7.65 -5.43 6.56
N ARG A 50 -6.95 -4.49 7.21
CA ARG A 50 -5.50 -4.39 7.10
C ARG A 50 -4.82 -5.66 7.64
N GLY A 51 -3.63 -5.95 7.14
CA GLY A 51 -2.81 -7.01 7.71
C GLY A 51 -2.46 -6.75 9.18
N PRO A 52 -1.81 -7.70 9.87
CA PRO A 52 -1.36 -7.50 11.24
C PRO A 52 -0.66 -6.14 11.37
N GLN A 53 -1.11 -5.33 12.34
CA GLN A 53 -0.49 -4.06 12.66
C GLN A 53 0.96 -4.38 13.09
N ARG A 54 1.95 -4.01 12.28
CA ARG A 54 3.35 -4.03 12.75
C ARG A 54 3.42 -3.12 13.98
N THR A 55 4.21 -3.51 14.98
CA THR A 55 4.50 -2.69 16.16
C THR A 55 4.76 -1.24 15.72
N PRO A 56 4.20 -0.22 16.41
CA PRO A 56 4.40 1.16 16.02
C PRO A 56 5.91 1.44 15.98
N THR A 57 6.44 1.73 14.80
CA THR A 57 7.87 2.06 14.64
C THR A 57 8.21 3.45 15.20
N LYS A 58 7.18 4.22 15.57
CA LYS A 58 7.30 5.57 16.12
C LYS A 58 6.69 5.59 17.51
N GLU A 59 7.46 6.09 18.47
CA GLU A 59 6.99 6.34 19.83
C GLU A 59 6.52 7.80 19.93
N GLN A 60 5.36 8.01 20.55
CA GLN A 60 4.86 9.35 20.85
C GLN A 60 5.49 9.83 22.15
N VAL A 61 6.28 10.89 22.09
CA VAL A 61 6.92 11.50 23.25
C VAL A 61 6.52 12.97 23.39
N THR A 62 6.53 13.48 24.63
CA THR A 62 6.32 14.90 24.91
C THR A 62 7.68 15.60 24.92
N LEU A 63 7.98 16.35 23.86
CA LEU A 63 9.22 17.12 23.71
C LEU A 63 8.92 18.61 23.61
N ARG A 64 9.70 19.45 24.29
CA ARG A 64 9.70 20.91 24.10
C ARG A 64 10.76 21.28 23.07
N LEU A 65 10.36 22.09 22.10
CA LEU A 65 11.22 22.64 21.06
C LEU A 65 11.12 24.16 21.11
N ASP A 66 12.19 24.84 20.71
CA ASP A 66 12.18 26.29 20.57
C ASP A 66 11.11 26.75 19.56
N ALA A 67 10.53 27.92 19.82
CA ALA A 67 9.38 28.41 19.07
C ALA A 67 9.71 28.71 17.59
N ASP A 68 10.92 29.20 17.33
CA ASP A 68 11.46 29.46 16.00
C ASP A 68 11.69 28.17 15.20
N VAL A 69 12.25 27.13 15.82
CA VAL A 69 12.41 25.80 15.23
C VAL A 69 11.05 25.22 14.84
N LEU A 70 10.07 25.31 15.75
CA LEU A 70 8.73 24.81 15.48
C LEU A 70 8.04 25.61 14.35
N SER A 71 8.22 26.93 14.33
CA SER A 71 7.70 27.81 13.29
C SER A 71 8.28 27.47 11.91
N PHE A 72 9.61 27.31 11.85
CA PHE A 72 10.33 26.93 10.63
C PHE A 72 9.75 25.64 10.03
N PHE A 73 9.61 24.58 10.82
CA PHE A 73 9.07 23.32 10.30
C PHE A 73 7.58 23.46 9.91
N LYS A 74 6.76 24.12 10.74
CA LYS A 74 5.33 24.30 10.43
C LYS A 74 5.09 25.10 9.14
N SER A 75 6.01 25.99 8.75
CA SER A 75 5.91 26.75 7.50
C SER A 75 5.84 25.87 6.24
N PHE A 76 6.35 24.64 6.29
CA PHE A 76 6.27 23.67 5.18
C PHE A 76 4.87 23.04 5.02
N GLY A 77 3.92 23.33 5.91
CA GLY A 77 2.55 22.82 5.84
C GLY A 77 2.47 21.30 6.10
N GLN A 78 1.72 20.59 5.27
CA GLN A 78 1.51 19.14 5.45
C GLN A 78 2.85 18.38 5.43
N GLY A 79 3.07 17.55 6.46
CA GLY A 79 4.29 16.75 6.57
C GLY A 79 5.43 17.39 7.37
N TRP A 80 5.24 18.56 7.98
CA TRP A 80 6.26 19.19 8.82
C TRP A 80 6.80 18.29 9.94
N GLN A 81 5.93 17.46 10.56
CA GLN A 81 6.33 16.47 11.57
C GLN A 81 7.23 15.36 11.01
N THR A 82 7.05 15.00 9.73
CA THR A 82 7.94 14.02 9.08
C THR A 82 9.31 14.66 8.84
N ARG A 83 9.34 15.92 8.38
CA ARG A 83 10.59 16.65 8.14
C ARG A 83 11.43 16.81 9.40
N ILE A 84 10.82 17.17 10.53
CA ILE A 84 11.56 17.29 11.79
C ILE A 84 12.10 15.93 12.26
N ASN A 85 11.32 14.85 12.11
CA ASN A 85 11.78 13.50 12.41
C ASN A 85 12.97 13.10 11.53
N ASP A 86 12.97 13.43 10.24
CA ASP A 86 14.06 13.10 9.32
C ASP A 86 15.33 13.89 9.64
N ALA A 87 15.20 15.16 10.06
CA ALA A 87 16.33 15.94 10.55
C ALA A 87 16.97 15.30 11.81
N LEU A 88 16.15 14.85 12.76
CA LEU A 88 16.64 14.16 13.97
C LEU A 88 17.33 12.83 13.64
N LYS A 89 16.79 12.05 12.69
CA LYS A 89 17.44 10.82 12.21
C LYS A 89 18.80 11.08 11.59
N ASN A 90 18.89 12.07 10.70
CA ASN A 90 20.16 12.43 10.07
C ASN A 90 21.24 12.81 11.09
N ILE A 91 20.87 13.41 12.22
CA ILE A 91 21.81 13.73 13.30
C ILE A 91 22.22 12.45 14.05
N ALA A 92 21.26 11.57 14.36
CA ALA A 92 21.54 10.29 15.01
C ALA A 92 22.48 9.41 14.18
N ASP A 93 22.24 9.31 12.87
CA ASP A 93 23.04 8.50 11.94
C ASP A 93 24.48 9.03 11.76
N ARG A 94 24.72 10.33 12.00
CA ARG A 94 26.06 10.94 11.90
C ARG A 94 26.87 10.80 13.19
N ASN A 95 26.19 10.63 14.32
CA ASN A 95 26.79 10.62 15.65
C ASN A 95 26.86 9.21 16.26
N GLY A 96 26.30 8.21 15.58
CA GLY A 96 26.45 6.78 15.89
C GLY A 96 27.51 6.14 15.02
#